data_AF-A0A519SK73-F1
#
_entry.id   AF-A0A519SK73-F1
#
_cell.length_a   1.000
_cell.length_b   1.000
_cell.length_c   1.000
_cell.angle_alpha   90.00
_cell.angle_beta   90.00
_cell.angle_gamma   90.00
#
_symmetry.space_group_name_H-M   'P 1'
#
loop_
_entity.id
_entity.type
_entity.pdbx_description
1 polymer ?
#
loop_
_entity_poly.entity_id
_entity_poly.type
_entity_poly.pdbx_seq_one_letter_code
_entity_poly.pdbx_strand_id
1 'polypeptide(L)'
;MAIRLTEKEASQLLSTLCIKLGFCLSPKMNSRLAKNPPPSADKFANAAYSIEGLDPSLRSDLYKQALSYVEAAFQRHLDQLSYSV
;
A
#
# COMPACT_ATOMS: atom_id res chain seq x y z
N MET A 1 12.12 -4.67 11.60
CA MET A 1 12.61 -5.03 10.25
C MET A 1 11.89 -4.14 9.25
N ALA A 2 12.61 -3.38 8.43
CA ALA A 2 12.01 -2.52 7.40
C ALA A 2 11.93 -3.34 6.10
N ILE A 3 10.74 -3.76 5.72
CA ILE A 3 10.49 -4.49 4.47
C ILE A 3 9.83 -3.50 3.52
N ARG A 4 10.27 -3.47 2.26
CA ARG A 4 9.70 -2.60 1.24
C ARG A 4 9.26 -3.47 0.08
N LEU A 5 8.04 -3.23 -0.39
CA LEU A 5 7.59 -3.79 -1.66
C LEU A 5 8.49 -3.30 -2.80
N THR A 6 8.59 -4.07 -3.87
CA THR A 6 9.17 -3.60 -5.12
C THR A 6 8.24 -2.56 -5.77
N GLU A 7 8.76 -1.75 -6.70
CA GLU A 7 7.94 -0.77 -7.44
C GLU A 7 6.76 -1.43 -8.18
N LYS A 8 6.97 -2.64 -8.71
CA LYS A 8 5.94 -3.41 -9.40
C LYS A 8 4.82 -3.85 -8.45
N GLU A 9 5.17 -4.43 -7.31
CA GLU A 9 4.19 -4.85 -6.29
C GLU A 9 3.44 -3.65 -5.71
N ALA A 10 4.15 -2.55 -5.44
CA ALA A 10 3.54 -1.31 -4.97
C ALA A 10 2.54 -0.75 -6.01
N SER A 11 2.89 -0.75 -7.29
CA SER A 11 2.00 -0.30 -8.37
C SER A 11 0.73 -1.17 -8.49
N GLN A 12 0.88 -2.49 -8.37
CA GLN A 12 -0.23 -3.44 -8.38
C GLN A 12 -1.16 -3.25 -7.17
N LEU A 13 -0.57 -3.05 -5.99
CA LEU A 13 -1.31 -2.75 -4.77
C LEU A 13 -2.11 -1.46 -4.90
N LEU A 14 -1.48 -0.36 -5.37
CA LEU A 14 -2.15 0.92 -5.55
C LEU A 14 -3.29 0.84 -6.59
N SER A 15 -3.11 0.06 -7.64
CA SER A 15 -4.18 -0.23 -8.61
C SER A 15 -5.34 -1.01 -7.96
N THR A 16 -5.03 -1.97 -7.09
CA THR A 16 -6.04 -2.74 -6.35
C THR A 16 -6.83 -1.83 -5.41
N LEU A 17 -6.16 -0.95 -4.66
CA LEU A 17 -6.84 0.01 -3.77
C LEU A 17 -7.74 0.96 -4.56
N CYS A 18 -7.31 1.42 -5.73
CA CYS A 18 -8.14 2.23 -6.62
C CYS A 18 -9.39 1.48 -7.08
N ILE A 19 -9.25 0.27 -7.62
CA ILE A 19 -10.36 -0.49 -8.20
C ILE A 19 -11.32 -1.03 -7.13
N LYS A 20 -10.78 -1.52 -6.00
CA LYS A 20 -11.59 -2.21 -4.96
C LYS A 20 -12.14 -1.27 -3.91
N LEU A 21 -11.40 -0.23 -3.55
CA LEU A 21 -11.78 0.71 -2.47
C LEU A 21 -12.13 2.10 -2.99
N GLY A 22 -12.01 2.34 -4.31
CA GLY A 22 -12.37 3.61 -4.93
C GLY A 22 -11.34 4.72 -4.73
N PHE A 23 -10.10 4.39 -4.34
CA PHE A 23 -9.06 5.40 -4.15
C PHE A 23 -8.72 6.09 -5.49
N CYS A 24 -8.88 7.41 -5.55
CA CYS A 24 -8.60 8.25 -6.70
C CYS A 24 -7.22 8.91 -6.62
N LEU A 25 -6.18 8.10 -6.42
CA LEU A 25 -4.79 8.57 -6.37
C LEU A 25 -4.39 9.14 -7.74
N SER A 26 -4.04 10.43 -7.78
CA SER A 26 -3.52 11.06 -9.00
C SER A 26 -2.32 10.27 -9.56
N PRO A 27 -2.20 10.09 -10.89
CA PRO A 27 -1.14 9.27 -11.50
C PRO A 27 0.28 9.64 -11.05
N LYS A 28 0.53 10.94 -10.84
CA LYS A 28 1.80 11.46 -10.33
C LYS A 28 2.11 10.98 -8.91
N MET A 29 1.11 10.95 -8.04
CA MET A 29 1.25 10.53 -6.64
C MET A 29 1.34 9.01 -6.54
N ASN A 30 0.56 8.29 -7.36
CA ASN A 30 0.66 6.84 -7.50
C ASN A 30 2.09 6.43 -7.92
N SER A 31 2.63 7.04 -8.99
CA SER A 31 4.01 6.77 -9.43
C SER A 31 5.06 7.09 -8.36
N ARG A 32 4.89 8.19 -7.61
CA ARG A 32 5.82 8.56 -6.54
C ARG A 32 5.80 7.55 -5.39
N LEU A 33 4.61 7.10 -4.98
CA LEU A 33 4.46 6.13 -3.90
C LEU A 33 4.95 4.75 -4.32
N ALA A 34 4.71 4.35 -5.58
CA ALA A 34 5.22 3.11 -6.14
C ALA A 34 6.75 3.08 -6.22
N LYS A 35 7.39 4.17 -6.68
CA LYS A 35 8.87 4.29 -6.78
C LYS A 35 9.57 4.30 -5.43
N ASN A 36 8.88 4.75 -4.38
CA ASN A 36 9.48 4.88 -3.05
C ASN A 36 8.52 4.35 -1.98
N PRO A 37 8.26 3.04 -1.97
CA PRO A 37 7.25 2.45 -1.11
C PRO A 37 7.68 2.53 0.36
N PRO A 38 6.76 2.92 1.28
CA PRO A 38 7.06 2.96 2.70
C PRO A 38 7.47 1.59 3.27
N PRO A 39 8.34 1.56 4.30
CA PRO A 39 8.96 0.34 4.81
C PRO A 39 8.09 -0.51 5.77
N SER A 40 6.77 -0.33 5.76
CA SER A 40 5.82 -1.14 6.51
C SER A 40 4.40 -0.97 5.97
N ALA A 41 3.55 -1.96 6.23
CA ALA A 41 2.15 -1.95 5.81
C ALA A 41 1.37 -0.74 6.38
N ASP A 42 1.48 -0.47 7.69
CA ASP A 42 0.82 0.70 8.31
C ASP A 42 1.29 2.02 7.69
N LYS A 43 2.61 2.21 7.49
CA LYS A 43 3.13 3.43 6.85
C LYS A 43 2.67 3.57 5.40
N PHE A 44 2.56 2.46 4.68
CA PHE A 44 2.07 2.46 3.30
C PHE A 44 0.57 2.81 3.26
N ALA A 45 -0.25 2.17 4.11
CA ALA A 45 -1.67 2.46 4.22
C ALA A 45 -1.90 3.92 4.58
N ASN A 46 -1.18 4.45 5.58
CA ASN A 46 -1.24 5.87 5.96
C ASN A 46 -0.90 6.79 4.78
N ALA A 47 0.19 6.50 4.06
CA ALA A 47 0.58 7.31 2.91
C ALA A 47 -0.47 7.28 1.80
N ALA A 48 -1.02 6.11 1.46
CA ALA A 48 -2.08 5.98 0.46
C ALA A 48 -3.34 6.76 0.89
N TYR A 49 -3.74 6.66 2.16
CA TYR A 49 -4.88 7.37 2.73
C TYR A 49 -4.70 8.90 2.71
N SER A 50 -3.52 9.38 3.11
CA SER A 50 -3.23 10.81 3.10
C SER A 50 -3.15 11.39 1.68
N ILE A 51 -2.67 10.61 0.71
CA ILE A 51 -2.64 11.01 -0.70
C ILE A 51 -4.06 11.10 -1.28
N GLU A 52 -4.97 10.23 -0.83
CA GLU A 52 -6.39 10.29 -1.16
C GLU A 52 -7.09 11.54 -0.59
N GLY A 53 -6.45 12.24 0.34
CA GLY A 53 -7.03 13.38 1.06
C GLY A 53 -7.86 12.98 2.27
N LEU A 54 -7.74 11.72 2.71
CA LEU A 54 -8.41 11.21 3.90
C LEU A 54 -7.49 11.28 5.12
N ASP A 55 -8.07 11.45 6.31
CA ASP A 55 -7.32 11.42 7.55
C ASP A 55 -7.16 9.96 8.07
N PRO A 56 -5.94 9.40 8.09
CA PRO A 56 -5.68 8.06 8.62
C PRO A 56 -5.89 7.97 10.14
N SER A 57 -5.91 9.08 10.88
CA SER A 57 -6.16 9.09 12.33
C SER A 57 -7.58 8.61 12.68
N LEU A 58 -8.52 8.79 11.75
CA LEU A 58 -9.91 8.37 11.91
C LEU A 58 -10.08 6.84 11.91
N ARG A 59 -9.06 6.07 11.51
CA ARG A 59 -9.03 4.59 11.50
C ARG A 59 -10.37 3.97 11.06
N SER A 60 -10.99 4.55 10.04
CA SER A 60 -12.32 4.17 9.57
C SER A 60 -12.34 2.76 8.98
N ASP A 61 -13.53 2.21 8.72
CA ASP A 61 -13.61 0.86 8.15
C ASP A 61 -13.00 0.77 6.75
N LEU A 62 -13.00 1.87 6.00
CA LEU A 62 -12.26 1.99 4.73
C LEU A 62 -10.73 1.93 4.97
N TYR A 63 -10.23 2.51 6.06
CA TYR A 63 -8.82 2.43 6.44
C TYR A 63 -8.43 1.00 6.80
N LYS A 64 -9.26 0.31 7.61
CA LYS A 64 -9.02 -1.09 7.98
C LYS A 64 -8.99 -2.00 6.75
N GLN A 65 -9.90 -1.77 5.79
CA GLN A 65 -9.89 -2.48 4.51
C GLN A 65 -8.60 -2.20 3.73
N ALA A 66 -8.21 -0.94 3.57
CA ALA A 66 -6.97 -0.57 2.89
C ALA A 66 -5.75 -1.21 3.55
N LEU A 67 -5.67 -1.17 4.89
CA LEU A 67 -4.60 -1.81 5.65
C LEU A 67 -4.56 -3.32 5.39
N SER A 68 -5.70 -4.01 5.39
CA SER A 68 -5.76 -5.45 5.11
C SER A 68 -5.22 -5.81 3.72
N TYR A 69 -5.55 -5.04 2.68
CA TYR A 69 -4.98 -5.24 1.34
C TYR A 69 -3.46 -5.04 1.32
N VAL A 70 -2.98 -4.01 2.03
CA VAL A 70 -1.55 -3.70 2.11
C VAL A 70 -0.81 -4.79 2.88
N GLU A 71 -1.32 -5.23 4.04
CA GLU A 71 -0.74 -6.32 4.83
C GLU A 71 -0.63 -7.61 4.02
N ALA A 72 -1.68 -7.96 3.28
CA ALA A 72 -1.67 -9.12 2.40
C ALA A 72 -0.64 -9.00 1.26
N ALA A 73 -0.32 -7.80 0.78
CA ALA A 73 0.75 -7.60 -0.20
C ALA A 73 2.14 -7.78 0.42
N PHE A 74 2.35 -7.23 1.62
CA PHE A 74 3.60 -7.39 2.37
C PHE A 74 3.86 -8.85 2.75
N GLN A 75 2.82 -9.59 3.16
CA GLN A 75 2.96 -11.01 3.47
C GLN A 75 3.37 -11.82 2.24
N ARG A 76 2.72 -11.59 1.09
CA ARG A 76 3.11 -12.26 -0.17
C ARG A 76 4.56 -11.97 -0.56
N HIS A 77 5.01 -10.74 -0.38
CA HIS A 77 6.40 -10.36 -0.63
C HIS A 77 7.36 -11.13 0.29
N LEU A 78 7.02 -11.25 1.58
CA LEU A 78 7.81 -12.02 2.55
C LEU A 78 7.85 -13.53 2.22
N ASP A 79 6.72 -14.10 1.80
CA ASP A 79 6.64 -15.50 1.41
C ASP A 79 7.53 -15.77 0.17
N GLN A 80 7.57 -14.83 -0.80
CA GLN A 80 8.44 -14.93 -1.98
C GLN A 80 9.93 -14.80 -1.63
N LEU A 81 10.27 -13.93 -0.67
CA LEU A 81 11.63 -13.82 -0.14
C LEU A 81 12.05 -15.10 0.61
N SER A 82 11.13 -15.75 1.30
CA SER A 82 11.38 -16.99 2.06
C SER A 82 11.59 -18.22 1.15
N TYR A 83 11.11 -18.17 -0.10
CA TYR A 83 11.29 -19.21 -1.12
C TYR A 83 12.55 -19.04 -1.99
N SER A 84 13.33 -17.97 -1.78
CA SER A 84 14.58 -17.70 -2.51
C SER A 84 15.84 -18.09 -1.72
N VAL A 85 15.70 -18.92 -0.69
CA VAL A 85 16.80 -19.42 0.16
C VAL A 85 16.92 -20.94 0.05
#